data_AF-A0A7Y4QE67-F1
#
_entry.id   AF-A0A7Y4QE67-F1
#
_cell.length_a   1.000
_cell.length_b   1.000
_cell.length_c   1.000
_cell.angle_alpha   90.00
_cell.angle_beta   90.00
_cell.angle_gamma   90.00
#
_symmetry.space_group_name_H-M   'P 1'
#
loop_
_entity.id
_entity.type
_entity.pdbx_description
1 polymer ?
#
loop_
_entity_poly.entity_id
_entity_poly.type
_entity_poly.pdbx_seq_one_letter_code
_entity_poly.pdbx_strand_id
1 'polypeptide(L)'
;MLTKKQKSLACVAGALLIAIPLWIGIVAPAMTALPRDFSYSADIISLDNLYDEKAQKFSGETRSVTKFTYAVAEDREGVLLVKNSFDVRKITGENIFEVERLYGIDPKTGRHRAGYGDRDRDGYLFAPRNLAKGQAFTYWHVNYDGPAQLTFVGEETIFGLRVYQYETRYEGIVIDQTKNLPLLPGVGQTRGVRLEPYLQVWIEPVSGHLVKYKDDTVAYYVDLATGKRLHPWNRFTNAYAAESVRHHVELALREKASVIFFERFIPAMLTLTGCVFLLVGTMSLFHRKRRRLLLGGLAACLLLGILIAHAAIKIDENAVPADPGPLQKIRIGVESGLLPSAVWIAESQGYFHENGIELEITSFPSGRAALTSMLSTDVLDMATVAQPPLVLNSFTRDDFSIIAGMVTSANDLKVLARRDRKITKPADLRGKTVGITKNSTGHYFLALFLSQYGLDLESVKLVDMEASSLPQALADGKVDAVSTWEPNAFKAKKLLGENVVQLESEGRFREDFYFVAFSQWAKENAELLKKFLLAVDKANMFIADNPGESQKIIAGALKLDTSFVSSVWKDYSYKLFLDQSVLLALEQQARWMVEDKIVQGRRPPNYLNFIFFDALEAAKPDSITIIR
;
A
#
# COMPACT_ATOMS: atom_id res chain seq x y z
N MET A 1 -32.33 10.88 -62.99
CA MET A 1 -33.26 10.29 -62.00
C MET A 1 -32.56 9.14 -61.28
N LEU A 2 -32.59 9.11 -59.94
CA LEU A 2 -32.04 8.00 -59.12
C LEU A 2 -32.86 6.70 -59.34
N THR A 3 -32.17 5.57 -59.43
CA THR A 3 -32.77 4.22 -59.52
C THR A 3 -33.46 3.82 -58.20
N LYS A 4 -34.43 2.90 -58.25
CA LYS A 4 -35.15 2.38 -57.05
C LYS A 4 -34.19 1.89 -55.95
N LYS A 5 -33.08 1.27 -56.35
CA LYS A 5 -32.03 0.78 -55.44
C LYS A 5 -31.24 1.93 -54.79
N GLN A 6 -30.95 3.00 -55.53
CA GLN A 6 -30.30 4.20 -54.98
C GLN A 6 -31.20 4.95 -54.00
N LYS A 7 -32.51 5.07 -54.29
CA LYS A 7 -33.48 5.65 -53.36
C LYS A 7 -33.56 4.85 -52.05
N SER A 8 -33.51 3.52 -52.14
CA SER A 8 -33.50 2.64 -50.96
C SER A 8 -32.21 2.79 -50.13
N LEU A 9 -31.03 2.83 -50.75
CA LEU A 9 -29.76 3.05 -50.04
C LEU A 9 -29.67 4.43 -49.39
N ALA A 10 -30.16 5.47 -50.06
CA ALA A 10 -30.24 6.82 -49.51
C ALA A 10 -31.24 6.91 -48.34
N CYS A 11 -32.39 6.22 -48.41
CA CYS A 11 -33.31 6.11 -47.27
C CYS A 11 -32.68 5.41 -46.07
N VAL A 12 -31.93 4.33 -46.27
CA VAL A 12 -31.24 3.61 -45.19
C VAL A 12 -30.15 4.50 -44.55
N ALA A 13 -29.36 5.20 -45.37
CA ALA A 13 -28.39 6.17 -44.86
C ALA A 13 -29.06 7.29 -44.07
N GLY A 14 -30.16 7.86 -44.58
CA GLY A 14 -30.94 8.88 -43.90
C GLY A 14 -31.48 8.38 -42.55
N ALA A 15 -32.02 7.17 -42.51
CA ALA A 15 -32.53 6.56 -41.28
C ALA A 15 -31.43 6.36 -40.22
N LEU A 16 -30.24 5.89 -40.63
CA LEU A 16 -29.10 5.71 -39.73
C LEU A 16 -28.59 7.03 -39.16
N LEU A 17 -28.51 8.08 -39.99
CA LEU A 17 -28.08 9.40 -39.54
C LEU A 17 -29.11 10.08 -38.62
N ILE A 18 -30.42 9.87 -38.88
CA ILE A 18 -31.52 10.34 -38.02
C ILE A 18 -31.54 9.59 -36.67
N ALA A 19 -31.06 8.35 -36.63
CA ALA A 19 -30.99 7.56 -35.39
C ALA A 19 -29.89 8.06 -34.42
N ILE A 20 -28.87 8.79 -34.90
CA ILE A 20 -27.75 9.26 -34.05
C ILE A 20 -28.23 10.24 -32.96
N PRO A 21 -29.00 11.31 -33.26
CA PRO A 21 -29.56 12.17 -32.22
C PRO A 21 -30.44 11.42 -31.21
N LEU A 22 -31.23 10.45 -31.67
CA LEU A 22 -32.05 9.60 -30.80
C LEU A 22 -31.18 8.73 -29.87
N TRP A 23 -30.11 8.16 -30.43
CA TRP A 23 -29.15 7.36 -29.67
C TRP A 23 -28.47 8.19 -28.58
N ILE A 24 -27.91 9.34 -28.95
CA ILE A 24 -27.18 10.23 -28.03
C ILE A 24 -28.13 10.82 -26.98
N GLY A 25 -29.35 11.22 -27.36
CA GLY A 25 -30.28 11.90 -26.46
C GLY A 25 -31.10 10.99 -25.55
N ILE A 26 -31.33 9.72 -25.94
CA ILE A 26 -32.25 8.83 -25.22
C ILE A 26 -31.58 7.51 -24.84
N VAL A 27 -30.99 6.80 -25.80
CA VAL A 27 -30.52 5.42 -25.59
C VAL A 27 -29.23 5.38 -24.77
N ALA A 28 -28.20 6.12 -25.17
CA ALA A 28 -26.91 6.09 -24.49
C ALA A 28 -27.02 6.53 -23.01
N PRO A 29 -27.72 7.64 -22.66
CA PRO A 29 -27.91 8.02 -21.26
C PRO A 29 -28.70 6.98 -20.45
N ALA A 30 -29.58 6.21 -21.07
CA ALA A 30 -30.31 5.12 -20.40
C ALA A 30 -29.43 3.88 -20.17
N MET A 31 -28.57 3.53 -21.14
CA MET A 31 -27.64 2.40 -21.03
C MET A 31 -26.49 2.67 -20.07
N THR A 32 -26.08 3.93 -19.93
CA THR A 32 -25.02 4.31 -19.01
C THR A 32 -25.57 4.69 -17.64
N ALA A 33 -26.88 4.90 -17.43
CA ALA A 33 -27.44 5.26 -16.13
C ALA A 33 -27.00 4.30 -15.01
N LEU A 34 -26.92 4.81 -13.77
CA LEU A 34 -26.69 3.98 -12.59
C LEU A 34 -27.71 2.82 -12.56
N PRO A 35 -27.25 1.56 -12.48
CA PRO A 35 -28.14 0.42 -12.58
C PRO A 35 -28.97 0.26 -11.29
N ARG A 36 -30.07 -0.47 -11.40
CA ARG A 36 -31.03 -0.65 -10.28
C ARG A 36 -30.47 -1.49 -9.14
N ASP A 37 -29.52 -2.36 -9.45
CA ASP A 37 -28.76 -3.19 -8.51
C ASP A 37 -27.41 -2.56 -8.15
N PHE A 38 -27.23 -1.25 -8.41
CA PHE A 38 -26.02 -0.54 -8.05
C PHE A 38 -25.73 -0.71 -6.56
N SER A 39 -24.51 -1.17 -6.29
CA SER A 39 -23.92 -1.16 -4.97
C SER A 39 -22.48 -0.67 -5.07
N TYR A 40 -22.03 -0.03 -3.99
CA TYR A 40 -20.71 0.53 -3.85
C TYR A 40 -20.24 0.19 -2.45
N SER A 41 -19.02 -0.27 -2.27
CA SER A 41 -18.46 -0.47 -0.94
C SER A 41 -16.99 -0.11 -0.93
N ALA A 42 -16.56 0.60 0.10
CA ALA A 42 -15.16 0.88 0.36
C ALA A 42 -14.88 0.69 1.84
N ASP A 43 -13.72 0.11 2.16
CA ASP A 43 -13.17 0.14 3.49
C ASP A 43 -12.34 1.43 3.64
N ILE A 44 -12.56 2.12 4.74
CA ILE A 44 -11.93 3.39 5.07
C ILE A 44 -11.10 3.17 6.33
N ILE A 45 -9.84 3.57 6.28
CA ILE A 45 -8.96 3.63 7.45
C ILE A 45 -9.04 5.03 8.04
N SER A 46 -9.30 5.08 9.34
CA SER A 46 -9.44 6.30 10.12
C SER A 46 -8.35 6.33 11.18
N LEU A 47 -7.64 7.45 11.28
CA LEU A 47 -6.71 7.74 12.36
C LEU A 47 -7.30 8.86 13.20
N ASP A 48 -7.79 8.52 14.38
CA ASP A 48 -8.41 9.44 15.33
C ASP A 48 -7.39 9.88 16.39
N ASN A 49 -7.26 11.18 16.60
CA ASN A 49 -6.43 11.74 17.64
C ASN A 49 -7.31 12.55 18.58
N LEU A 50 -7.74 11.91 19.67
CA LEU A 50 -8.65 12.49 20.63
C LEU A 50 -7.94 13.54 21.49
N TYR A 51 -8.63 14.62 21.81
CA TYR A 51 -8.08 15.68 22.66
C TYR A 51 -8.41 15.41 24.13
N ASP A 52 -7.39 15.36 24.97
CA ASP A 52 -7.55 15.29 26.42
C ASP A 52 -7.72 16.71 26.98
N GLU A 53 -8.96 17.04 27.40
CA GLU A 53 -9.29 18.36 27.96
C GLU A 53 -8.48 18.70 29.21
N LYS A 54 -8.15 17.71 30.05
CA LYS A 54 -7.43 17.93 31.31
C LYS A 54 -5.94 18.15 31.05
N ALA A 55 -5.37 17.36 30.14
CA ALA A 55 -3.95 17.46 29.77
C ALA A 55 -3.68 18.56 28.71
N GLN A 56 -4.74 19.15 28.15
CA GLN A 56 -4.72 20.14 27.07
C GLN A 56 -3.87 19.73 25.86
N LYS A 57 -3.84 18.43 25.56
CA LYS A 57 -3.09 17.88 24.44
C LYS A 57 -3.82 16.70 23.81
N PHE A 58 -3.44 16.40 22.59
CA PHE A 58 -3.87 15.20 21.90
C PHE A 58 -3.27 13.95 22.54
N SER A 59 -4.09 12.90 22.70
CA SER A 59 -3.73 11.68 23.43
C SER A 59 -2.89 10.69 22.62
N GLY A 60 -2.73 10.94 21.31
CA GLY A 60 -2.08 10.02 20.38
C GLY A 60 -3.09 9.38 19.44
N GLU A 61 -2.60 9.00 18.25
CA GLU A 61 -3.43 8.44 17.19
C GLU A 61 -3.91 7.03 17.53
N THR A 62 -5.20 6.81 17.35
CA THR A 62 -5.86 5.51 17.45
C THR A 62 -6.48 5.18 16.10
N ARG A 63 -6.25 3.96 15.63
CA ARG A 63 -6.75 3.52 14.33
C ARG A 63 -8.12 2.85 14.46
N SER A 64 -9.04 3.21 13.57
CA SER A 64 -10.34 2.57 13.39
C SER A 64 -10.57 2.21 11.92
N VAL A 65 -11.51 1.31 11.66
CA VAL A 65 -11.85 0.84 10.30
C VAL A 65 -13.33 1.08 10.10
N THR A 66 -13.67 1.69 8.97
CA THR A 66 -15.05 1.99 8.62
C THR A 66 -15.40 1.27 7.34
N LYS A 67 -16.49 0.49 7.34
CA LYS A 67 -17.07 -0.02 6.10
C LYS A 67 -18.10 0.96 5.59
N PHE A 68 -17.83 1.51 4.43
CA PHE A 68 -18.69 2.44 3.72
C PHE A 68 -19.46 1.72 2.64
N THR A 69 -20.77 1.94 2.54
CA THR A 69 -21.60 1.33 1.49
C THR A 69 -22.61 2.29 0.86
N TYR A 70 -22.89 2.11 -0.42
CA TYR A 70 -24.13 2.53 -1.07
C TYR A 70 -24.88 1.33 -1.63
N ALA A 71 -26.20 1.38 -1.56
CA ALA A 71 -27.08 0.45 -2.25
C ALA A 71 -28.38 1.16 -2.67
N VAL A 72 -28.92 0.80 -3.83
CA VAL A 72 -30.26 1.28 -4.22
C VAL A 72 -31.29 0.65 -3.29
N ALA A 73 -32.04 1.50 -2.57
CA ALA A 73 -33.13 1.09 -1.69
C ALA A 73 -34.49 1.11 -2.39
N GLU A 74 -34.72 2.08 -3.28
CA GLU A 74 -35.96 2.22 -4.04
C GLU A 74 -35.68 2.83 -5.42
N ASP A 75 -36.43 2.39 -6.44
CA ASP A 75 -36.44 2.99 -7.78
C ASP A 75 -37.81 3.65 -8.01
N ARG A 76 -37.80 4.97 -8.25
CA ARG A 76 -38.97 5.75 -8.64
C ARG A 76 -38.72 6.33 -10.02
N GLU A 77 -39.79 6.66 -10.75
CA GLU A 77 -39.68 7.14 -12.13
C GLU A 77 -38.70 8.34 -12.26
N GLY A 78 -37.51 8.06 -12.79
CA GLY A 78 -36.44 9.05 -12.98
C GLY A 78 -35.64 9.43 -11.73
N VAL A 79 -35.79 8.74 -10.60
CA VAL A 79 -35.06 8.99 -9.35
C VAL A 79 -34.72 7.68 -8.62
N LEU A 80 -33.45 7.47 -8.27
CA LEU A 80 -33.04 6.39 -7.37
C LEU A 80 -32.91 6.90 -5.94
N LEU A 81 -33.48 6.17 -4.99
CA LEU A 81 -33.20 6.33 -3.57
C LEU A 81 -32.02 5.43 -3.21
N VAL A 82 -30.87 6.03 -2.94
CA VAL A 82 -29.63 5.35 -2.58
C VAL A 82 -29.46 5.43 -1.07
N LYS A 83 -29.47 4.27 -0.41
CA LYS A 83 -29.14 4.15 1.00
C LYS A 83 -27.62 4.10 1.15
N ASN A 84 -27.12 4.85 2.09
CA ASN A 84 -25.74 4.85 2.52
C ASN A 84 -25.65 4.35 3.96
N SER A 85 -24.68 3.48 4.25
CA SER A 85 -24.33 3.09 5.62
C SER A 85 -22.83 3.29 5.86
N PHE A 86 -22.53 3.81 7.05
CA PHE A 86 -21.21 3.91 7.65
C PHE A 86 -21.17 3.02 8.89
N ASP A 87 -20.50 1.88 8.81
CA ASP A 87 -20.29 0.96 9.93
C ASP A 87 -18.87 1.14 10.45
N VAL A 88 -18.71 1.86 11.55
CA VAL A 88 -17.42 2.22 12.13
C VAL A 88 -17.06 1.26 13.24
N ARG A 89 -15.90 0.60 13.13
CA ARG A 89 -15.44 -0.43 14.06
C ARG A 89 -14.02 -0.18 14.55
N LYS A 90 -13.72 -0.67 15.74
CA LYS A 90 -12.33 -0.81 16.21
C LYS A 90 -11.61 -1.83 15.33
N ILE A 91 -10.27 -1.80 15.31
CA ILE A 91 -9.45 -2.84 14.65
C ILE A 91 -9.78 -4.24 15.19
N THR A 92 -10.21 -4.34 16.45
CA THR A 92 -10.62 -5.60 17.08
C THR A 92 -11.98 -6.13 16.59
N GLY A 93 -12.68 -5.39 15.72
CA GLY A 93 -13.98 -5.76 15.14
C GLY A 93 -15.21 -5.30 15.94
N GLU A 94 -15.02 -4.69 17.11
CA GLU A 94 -16.10 -4.14 17.92
C GLU A 94 -16.72 -2.90 17.26
N ASN A 95 -18.05 -2.84 17.17
CA ASN A 95 -18.79 -1.70 16.63
C ASN A 95 -18.61 -0.47 17.53
N ILE A 96 -18.25 0.67 16.94
CA ILE A 96 -18.19 1.97 17.61
C ILE A 96 -19.52 2.69 17.41
N PHE A 97 -19.94 2.88 16.15
CA PHE A 97 -21.25 3.43 15.79
C PHE A 97 -21.60 3.13 14.33
N GLU A 98 -22.90 3.23 14.01
CA GLU A 98 -23.40 3.13 12.64
C GLU A 98 -24.26 4.36 12.31
N VAL A 99 -24.06 4.92 11.11
CA VAL A 99 -24.89 6.02 10.58
C VAL A 99 -25.43 5.64 9.21
N GLU A 100 -26.75 5.78 9.06
CA GLU A 100 -27.43 5.57 7.79
C GLU A 100 -28.05 6.88 7.27
N ARG A 101 -28.01 7.06 5.95
CA ARG A 101 -28.61 8.20 5.25
C ARG A 101 -29.28 7.75 3.96
N LEU A 102 -30.31 8.47 3.53
CA LEU A 102 -31.05 8.15 2.30
C LEU A 102 -31.01 9.31 1.31
N TYR A 103 -30.49 9.07 0.12
CA TYR A 103 -30.28 10.09 -0.89
C TYR A 103 -31.17 9.88 -2.10
N GLY A 104 -31.90 10.91 -2.54
CA GLY A 104 -32.56 10.91 -3.84
C GLY A 104 -31.66 11.48 -4.94
N ILE A 105 -31.39 10.70 -5.99
CA ILE A 105 -30.54 11.13 -7.11
C ILE A 105 -31.14 10.84 -8.47
N ASP A 106 -30.75 11.61 -9.47
CA ASP A 106 -30.96 11.29 -10.87
C ASP A 106 -29.94 10.24 -11.33
N PRO A 107 -30.37 9.03 -11.75
CA PRO A 107 -29.45 7.95 -12.09
C PRO A 107 -28.58 8.23 -13.33
N LYS A 108 -28.97 9.17 -14.19
CA LYS A 108 -28.20 9.52 -15.40
C LYS A 108 -27.06 10.48 -15.09
N THR A 109 -27.27 11.36 -14.11
CA THR A 109 -26.33 12.46 -13.82
C THR A 109 -25.60 12.31 -12.49
N GLY A 110 -26.11 11.51 -11.55
CA GLY A 110 -25.59 11.41 -10.19
C GLY A 110 -25.93 12.62 -9.30
N ARG A 111 -26.70 13.59 -9.82
CA ARG A 111 -27.10 14.81 -9.09
C ARG A 111 -28.25 14.53 -8.13
N HIS A 112 -28.25 15.20 -6.98
CA HIS A 112 -29.39 15.17 -6.06
C HIS A 112 -30.67 15.70 -6.69
N ARG A 113 -31.81 15.13 -6.27
CA ARG A 113 -33.16 15.51 -6.68
C ARG A 113 -33.95 15.99 -5.46
N ALA A 114 -34.38 17.25 -5.49
CA ALA A 114 -35.20 17.84 -4.44
C ALA A 114 -36.53 17.08 -4.26
N GLY A 115 -36.98 16.94 -3.02
CA GLY A 115 -38.17 16.20 -2.62
C GLY A 115 -37.95 14.69 -2.42
N TYR A 116 -36.73 14.18 -2.56
CA TYR A 116 -36.40 12.76 -2.44
C TYR A 116 -35.25 12.50 -1.46
N GLY A 117 -35.29 11.34 -0.80
CA GLY A 117 -34.36 10.99 0.28
C GLY A 117 -34.87 11.43 1.66
N ASP A 118 -33.96 11.51 2.63
CA ASP A 118 -34.25 11.96 3.99
C ASP A 118 -34.26 13.50 4.15
N ARG A 119 -33.64 14.24 3.22
CA ARG A 119 -33.67 15.71 3.11
C ARG A 119 -33.20 16.18 1.74
N ASP A 120 -33.53 17.42 1.43
CA ASP A 120 -33.05 18.12 0.25
C ASP A 120 -31.55 18.41 0.33
N ARG A 121 -30.87 18.18 -0.80
CA ARG A 121 -29.43 18.36 -0.98
C ARG A 121 -29.16 18.97 -2.34
N ASP A 122 -28.07 19.72 -2.43
CA ASP A 122 -27.62 20.32 -3.69
C ASP A 122 -26.31 19.70 -4.18
N GLY A 123 -26.08 19.77 -5.49
CA GLY A 123 -24.90 19.20 -6.13
C GLY A 123 -25.00 17.70 -6.38
N TYR A 124 -23.82 17.07 -6.47
CA TYR A 124 -23.64 15.69 -6.92
C TYR A 124 -23.36 14.75 -5.75
N LEU A 125 -24.01 13.58 -5.74
CA LEU A 125 -23.60 12.45 -4.91
C LEU A 125 -22.51 11.62 -5.60
N PHE A 126 -22.65 11.44 -6.90
CA PHE A 126 -21.67 10.82 -7.78
C PHE A 126 -21.21 11.86 -8.80
N ALA A 127 -19.89 11.96 -9.01
CA ALA A 127 -19.33 13.03 -9.81
C ALA A 127 -19.86 13.00 -11.26
N PRO A 128 -19.87 14.16 -11.95
CA PRO A 128 -20.30 14.22 -13.33
C PRO A 128 -19.49 13.30 -14.25
N ARG A 129 -20.12 12.80 -15.30
CA ARG A 129 -19.45 12.11 -16.40
C ARG A 129 -18.81 13.09 -17.36
N ASN A 130 -17.85 12.58 -18.13
CA ASN A 130 -17.13 13.34 -19.16
C ASN A 130 -16.62 14.70 -18.63
N LEU A 131 -16.06 14.70 -17.42
CA LEU A 131 -15.47 15.88 -16.79
C LEU A 131 -14.39 16.48 -17.69
N ALA A 132 -14.54 17.75 -18.01
CA ALA A 132 -13.48 18.51 -18.66
C ALA A 132 -12.37 18.79 -17.64
N LYS A 133 -11.12 18.79 -18.10
CA LYS A 133 -9.97 19.18 -17.26
C LYS A 133 -10.20 20.58 -16.70
N GLY A 134 -10.03 20.74 -15.38
CA GLY A 134 -10.24 22.02 -14.69
C GLY A 134 -11.70 22.34 -14.35
N GLN A 135 -12.67 21.50 -14.73
CA GLN A 135 -14.08 21.73 -14.43
C GLN A 135 -14.37 21.55 -12.93
N ALA A 136 -14.75 22.63 -12.24
CA ALA A 136 -15.24 22.56 -10.87
C ALA A 136 -16.72 22.15 -10.82
N PHE A 137 -17.14 21.51 -9.73
CA PHE A 137 -18.55 21.15 -9.50
C PHE A 137 -18.86 21.06 -8.00
N THR A 138 -20.14 21.23 -7.65
CA THR A 138 -20.62 21.12 -6.26
C THR A 138 -20.86 19.66 -5.91
N TYR A 139 -20.21 19.17 -4.87
CA TYR A 139 -20.22 17.79 -4.44
C TYR A 139 -20.74 17.68 -3.01
N TRP A 140 -21.60 16.71 -2.75
CA TRP A 140 -22.11 16.46 -1.41
C TRP A 140 -21.39 15.25 -0.82
N HIS A 141 -20.32 15.50 -0.06
CA HIS A 141 -19.62 14.40 0.59
C HIS A 141 -20.42 13.91 1.80
N VAL A 142 -20.68 12.61 1.79
CA VAL A 142 -21.58 11.92 2.71
C VAL A 142 -21.12 11.90 4.17
N ASN A 143 -19.81 12.00 4.45
CA ASN A 143 -19.31 12.14 5.83
C ASN A 143 -19.70 13.48 6.46
N TYR A 144 -19.72 14.54 5.66
CA TYR A 144 -19.87 15.90 6.16
C TYR A 144 -21.30 16.41 6.01
N ASP A 145 -22.13 15.73 5.22
CA ASP A 145 -23.55 16.04 5.04
C ASP A 145 -23.80 17.53 4.70
N GLY A 146 -22.95 18.06 3.81
CA GLY A 146 -23.02 19.42 3.32
C GLY A 146 -22.40 19.57 1.93
N PRO A 147 -22.84 20.59 1.15
CA PRO A 147 -22.34 20.82 -0.19
C PRO A 147 -20.97 21.49 -0.13
N ALA A 148 -20.04 21.06 -0.97
CA ALA A 148 -18.74 21.72 -1.14
C ALA A 148 -18.36 21.83 -2.61
N GLN A 149 -17.72 22.94 -2.97
CA GLN A 149 -17.21 23.12 -4.31
C GLN A 149 -15.88 22.39 -4.44
N LEU A 150 -15.82 21.36 -5.28
CA LEU A 150 -14.58 20.67 -5.62
C LEU A 150 -13.80 21.46 -6.67
N THR A 151 -12.54 21.76 -6.35
CA THR A 151 -11.62 22.48 -7.23
C THR A 151 -10.59 21.51 -7.79
N PHE A 152 -10.36 21.57 -9.09
CA PHE A 152 -9.39 20.71 -9.77
C PHE A 152 -7.97 21.06 -9.34
N VAL A 153 -7.20 20.05 -8.97
CA VAL A 153 -5.81 20.18 -8.53
C VAL A 153 -4.85 19.72 -9.62
N GLY A 154 -5.10 18.52 -10.17
CA GLY A 154 -4.16 17.88 -11.08
C GLY A 154 -4.64 16.54 -11.61
N GLU A 155 -3.77 15.88 -12.35
CA GLU A 155 -3.99 14.53 -12.86
C GLU A 155 -3.01 13.58 -12.17
N GLU A 156 -3.48 12.37 -11.87
CA GLU A 156 -2.67 11.29 -11.31
C GLU A 156 -2.98 10.00 -12.07
N THR A 157 -2.02 9.08 -12.09
CA THR A 157 -2.23 7.71 -12.58
C THR A 157 -2.23 6.77 -11.39
N ILE A 158 -3.36 6.13 -11.12
CA ILE A 158 -3.52 5.17 -10.03
C ILE A 158 -3.76 3.80 -10.66
N PHE A 159 -2.85 2.84 -10.45
CA PHE A 159 -2.92 1.50 -11.05
C PHE A 159 -3.19 1.51 -12.57
N GLY A 160 -2.52 2.40 -13.31
CA GLY A 160 -2.70 2.56 -14.75
C GLY A 160 -3.96 3.33 -15.18
N LEU A 161 -4.85 3.69 -14.23
CA LEU A 161 -6.02 4.51 -14.50
C LEU A 161 -5.71 6.00 -14.28
N ARG A 162 -5.90 6.79 -15.33
CA ARG A 162 -5.83 8.26 -15.25
C ARG A 162 -7.04 8.81 -14.50
N VAL A 163 -6.80 9.55 -13.44
CA VAL A 163 -7.81 10.19 -12.58
C VAL A 163 -7.53 11.68 -12.44
N TYR A 164 -8.59 12.46 -12.16
CA TYR A 164 -8.51 13.86 -11.81
C TYR A 164 -8.60 14.02 -10.30
N GLN A 165 -7.60 14.67 -9.72
CA GLN A 165 -7.59 15.03 -8.31
C GLN A 165 -8.34 16.33 -8.10
N TYR A 166 -9.25 16.32 -7.13
CA TYR A 166 -9.96 17.49 -6.65
C TYR A 166 -9.75 17.66 -5.16
N GLU A 167 -9.85 18.90 -4.70
CA GLU A 167 -9.86 19.22 -3.28
C GLU A 167 -10.91 20.26 -2.93
N THR A 168 -11.25 20.32 -1.65
CA THR A 168 -12.07 21.39 -1.11
C THR A 168 -11.80 21.56 0.38
N ARG A 169 -11.85 22.81 0.84
CA ARG A 169 -11.98 23.16 2.25
C ARG A 169 -13.40 23.65 2.45
N TYR A 170 -14.07 23.16 3.48
CA TYR A 170 -15.43 23.58 3.82
C TYR A 170 -15.44 24.97 4.50
N GLU A 171 -14.65 25.91 3.97
CA GLU A 171 -14.54 27.27 4.49
C GLU A 171 -15.87 28.01 4.32
N GLY A 172 -16.38 28.57 5.43
CA GLY A 172 -17.67 29.25 5.45
C GLY A 172 -18.89 28.31 5.44
N ILE A 173 -18.69 26.98 5.41
CA ILE A 173 -19.76 25.99 5.50
C ILE A 173 -19.77 25.41 6.91
N VAL A 174 -20.88 25.59 7.64
CA VAL A 174 -21.02 25.06 9.00
C VAL A 174 -21.42 23.60 8.92
N ILE A 175 -20.49 22.69 9.19
CA ILE A 175 -20.75 21.27 9.34
C ILE A 175 -21.07 20.96 10.80
N ASP A 176 -22.35 20.84 11.13
CA ASP A 176 -22.83 20.56 12.48
C ASP A 176 -23.18 19.07 12.65
N GLN A 177 -22.46 18.37 13.53
CA GLN A 177 -22.70 16.96 13.86
C GLN A 177 -23.28 16.78 15.27
N THR A 178 -23.76 17.85 15.91
CA THR A 178 -24.27 17.82 17.29
C THR A 178 -25.34 16.74 17.50
N LYS A 179 -26.27 16.59 16.55
CA LYS A 179 -27.35 15.58 16.62
C LYS A 179 -26.86 14.15 16.42
N ASN A 180 -25.70 13.97 15.77
CA ASN A 180 -25.16 12.65 15.42
C ASN A 180 -24.19 12.12 16.48
N LEU A 181 -23.72 13.00 17.39
CA LEU A 181 -22.75 12.66 18.43
C LEU A 181 -23.27 12.95 19.86
N PRO A 182 -24.49 12.51 20.23
CA PRO A 182 -25.06 12.80 21.55
C PRO A 182 -24.32 12.10 22.70
N LEU A 183 -23.49 11.11 22.38
CA LEU A 183 -22.68 10.36 23.34
C LEU A 183 -21.49 11.17 23.90
N LEU A 184 -21.11 12.27 23.24
CA LEU A 184 -19.98 13.08 23.66
C LEU A 184 -20.34 13.96 24.89
N PRO A 185 -19.40 14.17 25.83
CA PRO A 185 -19.67 14.92 27.06
C PRO A 185 -20.25 16.32 26.83
N GLY A 186 -21.46 16.56 27.32
CA GLY A 186 -22.15 17.86 27.25
C GLY A 186 -22.74 18.21 25.87
N VAL A 187 -22.57 17.36 24.85
CA VAL A 187 -23.09 17.58 23.50
C VAL A 187 -24.61 17.44 23.47
N GLY A 188 -25.29 18.40 22.84
CA GLY A 188 -26.76 18.48 22.80
C GLY A 188 -27.39 19.12 24.04
N GLN A 189 -26.60 19.41 25.09
CA GLN A 189 -27.07 20.12 26.29
C GLN A 189 -26.50 21.53 26.37
N THR A 190 -25.18 21.64 26.49
CA THR A 190 -24.46 22.92 26.60
C THR A 190 -23.47 23.12 25.46
N ARG A 191 -23.04 22.03 24.80
CA ARG A 191 -22.08 22.04 23.71
C ARG A 191 -22.69 21.50 22.42
N GLY A 192 -22.21 22.00 21.29
CA GLY A 192 -22.40 21.44 19.96
C GLY A 192 -21.07 20.93 19.40
N VAL A 193 -21.13 20.23 18.26
CA VAL A 193 -19.96 19.74 17.55
C VAL A 193 -19.95 20.26 16.13
N ARG A 194 -18.83 20.88 15.74
CA ARG A 194 -18.61 21.33 14.37
C ARG A 194 -17.30 20.78 13.81
N LEU A 195 -17.23 20.69 12.49
CA LEU A 195 -16.07 20.15 11.77
C LEU A 195 -15.53 21.15 10.76
N GLU A 196 -14.22 21.10 10.57
CA GLU A 196 -13.46 21.80 9.55
C GLU A 196 -12.73 20.77 8.67
N PRO A 197 -13.42 20.14 7.72
CA PRO A 197 -12.82 19.14 6.86
C PRO A 197 -12.04 19.77 5.69
N TYR A 198 -10.87 19.20 5.44
CA TYR A 198 -10.14 19.32 4.18
C TYR A 198 -10.26 18.00 3.43
N LEU A 199 -10.95 18.03 2.30
CA LEU A 199 -11.33 16.86 1.52
C LEU A 199 -10.54 16.81 0.22
N GLN A 200 -10.02 15.64 -0.12
CA GLN A 200 -9.41 15.33 -1.41
C GLN A 200 -10.05 14.08 -2.01
N VAL A 201 -10.37 14.13 -3.30
CA VAL A 201 -10.99 13.03 -4.05
C VAL A 201 -10.32 12.84 -5.41
N TRP A 202 -10.28 11.60 -5.87
CA TRP A 202 -9.75 11.24 -7.18
C TRP A 202 -10.83 10.58 -8.01
N ILE A 203 -11.14 11.20 -9.14
CA ILE A 203 -12.30 10.85 -9.96
C ILE A 203 -11.84 10.45 -11.35
N GLU A 204 -12.31 9.31 -11.85
CA GLU A 204 -12.09 8.94 -13.24
C GLU A 204 -12.95 9.85 -14.16
N PRO A 205 -12.33 10.60 -15.08
CA PRO A 205 -13.01 11.73 -15.73
C PRO A 205 -14.08 11.33 -16.74
N VAL A 206 -14.09 10.10 -17.26
CA VAL A 206 -15.08 9.68 -18.27
C VAL A 206 -16.37 9.20 -17.58
N SER A 207 -16.23 8.29 -16.63
CA SER A 207 -17.31 7.66 -15.87
C SER A 207 -17.81 8.51 -14.70
N GLY A 208 -16.99 9.41 -14.17
CA GLY A 208 -17.28 10.12 -12.91
C GLY A 208 -17.06 9.25 -11.67
N HIS A 209 -16.46 8.07 -11.80
CA HIS A 209 -16.27 7.13 -10.69
C HIS A 209 -15.27 7.67 -9.66
N LEU A 210 -15.64 7.62 -8.37
CA LEU A 210 -14.76 7.98 -7.25
C LEU A 210 -13.80 6.81 -6.97
N VAL A 211 -12.52 6.99 -7.26
CA VAL A 211 -11.48 5.96 -7.17
C VAL A 211 -10.79 5.96 -5.81
N LYS A 212 -10.51 7.15 -5.29
CA LYS A 212 -9.80 7.34 -4.03
C LYS A 212 -10.37 8.56 -3.32
N TYR A 213 -10.31 8.51 -2.00
CA TYR A 213 -10.78 9.54 -1.10
C TYR A 213 -9.79 9.68 0.06
N LYS A 214 -9.56 10.92 0.49
CA LYS A 214 -8.81 11.25 1.70
C LYS A 214 -9.38 12.52 2.35
N ASP A 215 -9.39 12.57 3.66
CA ASP A 215 -9.62 13.81 4.41
C ASP A 215 -8.60 14.02 5.55
N ASP A 216 -8.43 15.29 5.94
CA ASP A 216 -7.90 15.72 7.25
C ASP A 216 -8.93 16.66 7.86
N THR A 217 -9.45 16.29 9.03
CA THR A 217 -10.55 16.99 9.66
C THR A 217 -10.24 17.30 11.12
N VAL A 218 -10.53 18.53 11.51
CA VAL A 218 -10.55 18.92 12.93
C VAL A 218 -12.00 19.08 13.36
N ALA A 219 -12.38 18.36 14.42
CA ALA A 219 -13.68 18.48 15.07
C ALA A 219 -13.53 19.21 16.40
N TYR A 220 -14.39 20.19 16.66
CA TYR A 220 -14.33 21.03 17.83
C TYR A 220 -15.67 21.19 18.51
N TYR A 221 -15.62 21.40 19.82
CA TYR A 221 -16.82 21.80 20.55
C TYR A 221 -17.15 23.25 20.26
N VAL A 222 -18.44 23.56 20.24
CA VAL A 222 -18.96 24.92 20.26
C VAL A 222 -19.86 25.08 21.48
N ASP A 223 -19.85 26.25 22.09
CA ASP A 223 -20.83 26.59 23.12
C ASP A 223 -22.18 26.89 22.45
N LEU A 224 -23.25 26.19 22.84
CA LEU A 224 -24.56 26.36 22.17
C LEU A 224 -25.24 27.69 22.48
N ALA A 225 -24.95 28.30 23.63
CA ALA A 225 -25.58 29.56 24.04
C ALA A 225 -24.96 30.76 23.32
N THR A 226 -23.65 30.74 23.11
CA THR A 226 -22.87 31.85 22.54
C THR A 226 -22.44 31.61 21.10
N GLY A 227 -22.49 30.36 20.62
CA GLY A 227 -21.97 29.95 19.32
C GLY A 227 -20.43 29.97 19.22
N LYS A 228 -19.73 30.25 20.32
CA LYS A 228 -18.28 30.41 20.34
C LYS A 228 -17.57 29.07 20.19
N ARG A 229 -16.54 29.04 19.34
CA ARG A 229 -15.62 27.90 19.20
C ARG A 229 -14.85 27.69 20.51
N LEU A 230 -14.85 26.45 20.98
CA LEU A 230 -14.08 25.97 22.13
C LEU A 230 -12.85 25.20 21.63
N HIS A 231 -12.28 24.32 22.45
CA HIS A 231 -11.17 23.45 22.07
C HIS A 231 -11.60 22.34 21.10
N PRO A 232 -10.66 21.80 20.29
CA PRO A 232 -10.89 20.59 19.51
C PRO A 232 -11.17 19.40 20.43
N TRP A 233 -11.95 18.44 19.97
CA TRP A 233 -12.16 17.17 20.69
C TRP A 233 -11.59 15.97 19.93
N ASN A 234 -11.46 16.08 18.61
CA ASN A 234 -10.80 15.09 17.77
C ASN A 234 -10.12 15.78 16.58
N ARG A 235 -8.97 15.26 16.18
CA ARG A 235 -8.40 15.48 14.86
C ARG A 235 -8.27 14.12 14.20
N PHE A 236 -8.88 13.95 13.05
CA PHE A 236 -8.88 12.68 12.37
C PHE A 236 -8.56 12.80 10.90
N THR A 237 -7.97 11.74 10.35
CA THR A 237 -7.80 11.58 8.92
C THR A 237 -8.48 10.30 8.48
N ASN A 238 -9.27 10.36 7.42
CA ASN A 238 -9.80 9.16 6.78
C ASN A 238 -9.22 8.99 5.39
N ALA A 239 -9.00 7.75 4.96
CA ALA A 239 -8.63 7.43 3.60
C ALA A 239 -9.18 6.07 3.19
N TYR A 240 -9.46 5.87 1.90
CA TYR A 240 -9.76 4.53 1.40
C TYR A 240 -8.58 3.59 1.66
N ALA A 241 -8.89 2.39 2.14
CA ALA A 241 -7.93 1.29 2.23
C ALA A 241 -7.37 0.98 0.83
N ALA A 242 -6.13 0.48 0.78
CA ALA A 242 -5.44 0.25 -0.49
C ALA A 242 -6.20 -0.76 -1.38
N GLU A 243 -6.77 -1.81 -0.79
CA GLU A 243 -7.61 -2.80 -1.46
C GLU A 243 -8.86 -2.15 -2.06
N SER A 244 -9.48 -1.21 -1.35
CA SER A 244 -10.64 -0.48 -1.85
C SER A 244 -10.28 0.42 -3.03
N VAL A 245 -9.14 1.12 -2.98
CA VAL A 245 -8.65 1.91 -4.12
C VAL A 245 -8.42 1.01 -5.34
N ARG A 246 -7.80 -0.16 -5.17
CA ARG A 246 -7.59 -1.13 -6.25
C ARG A 246 -8.93 -1.59 -6.84
N HIS A 247 -9.87 -2.00 -5.98
CA HIS A 247 -11.19 -2.43 -6.40
C HIS A 247 -11.93 -1.34 -7.19
N HIS A 248 -11.86 -0.09 -6.74
CA HIS A 248 -12.49 1.04 -7.44
C HIS A 248 -11.80 1.41 -8.74
N VAL A 249 -10.49 1.15 -8.91
CA VAL A 249 -9.86 1.25 -10.22
C VAL A 249 -10.47 0.24 -11.21
N GLU A 250 -10.66 -1.01 -10.80
CA GLU A 250 -11.26 -2.05 -11.66
C GLU A 250 -12.70 -1.70 -12.06
N LEU A 251 -13.50 -1.22 -11.11
CA LEU A 251 -14.87 -0.77 -11.37
C LEU A 251 -14.90 0.45 -12.30
N ALA A 252 -14.05 1.45 -12.04
CA ALA A 252 -13.95 2.64 -12.87
C ALA A 252 -13.54 2.32 -14.32
N LEU A 253 -12.64 1.35 -14.53
CA LEU A 253 -12.27 0.89 -15.86
C LEU A 253 -13.46 0.27 -16.61
N ARG A 254 -14.26 -0.56 -15.95
CA ARG A 254 -15.47 -1.18 -16.54
C ARG A 254 -16.52 -0.12 -16.89
N GLU A 255 -16.79 0.80 -15.97
CA GLU A 255 -17.74 1.89 -16.19
C GLU A 255 -17.29 2.83 -17.31
N LYS A 256 -16.01 3.21 -17.32
CA LYS A 256 -15.39 3.98 -18.40
C LYS A 256 -15.55 3.31 -19.75
N ALA A 257 -15.27 2.00 -19.84
CA ALA A 257 -15.42 1.25 -21.07
C ALA A 257 -16.86 1.27 -21.57
N SER A 258 -17.83 1.07 -20.66
CA SER A 258 -19.26 1.16 -20.96
C SER A 258 -19.64 2.54 -21.51
N VAL A 259 -19.22 3.62 -20.84
CA VAL A 259 -19.49 5.00 -21.29
C VAL A 259 -18.90 5.26 -22.67
N ILE A 260 -17.63 4.90 -22.91
CA ILE A 260 -16.99 5.06 -24.22
C ILE A 260 -17.73 4.27 -25.30
N PHE A 261 -18.14 3.04 -25.00
CA PHE A 261 -18.84 2.18 -25.94
C PHE A 261 -20.18 2.78 -26.37
N PHE A 262 -21.04 3.13 -25.41
CA PHE A 262 -22.40 3.60 -25.70
C PHE A 262 -22.44 5.04 -26.21
N GLU A 263 -21.59 5.94 -25.68
CA GLU A 263 -21.65 7.37 -26.01
C GLU A 263 -20.76 7.77 -27.18
N ARG A 264 -19.68 7.02 -27.46
CA ARG A 264 -18.70 7.40 -28.50
C ARG A 264 -18.65 6.38 -29.64
N PHE A 265 -18.48 5.10 -29.31
CA PHE A 265 -18.26 4.07 -30.31
C PHE A 265 -19.49 3.79 -31.17
N ILE A 266 -20.67 3.58 -30.57
CA ILE A 266 -21.90 3.30 -31.35
C ILE A 266 -22.30 4.47 -32.26
N PRO A 267 -22.34 5.73 -31.79
CA PRO A 267 -22.60 6.87 -32.69
C PRO A 267 -21.59 6.99 -33.84
N ALA A 268 -20.29 6.76 -33.57
CA ALA A 268 -19.28 6.76 -34.61
C ALA A 268 -19.50 5.64 -35.64
N MET A 269 -19.88 4.44 -35.18
CA MET A 269 -20.22 3.33 -36.07
C MET A 269 -21.44 3.65 -36.94
N LEU A 270 -22.53 4.15 -36.35
CA LEU A 270 -23.73 4.57 -37.08
C LEU A 270 -23.41 5.64 -38.13
N THR A 271 -22.55 6.60 -37.79
CA THR A 271 -22.08 7.66 -38.70
C THR A 271 -21.29 7.07 -39.87
N LEU A 272 -20.29 6.23 -39.57
CA LEU A 272 -19.46 5.58 -40.59
C LEU A 272 -20.33 4.73 -41.52
N THR A 273 -21.23 3.91 -40.98
CA THR A 273 -22.16 3.10 -41.77
C THR A 273 -23.08 3.96 -42.63
N GLY A 274 -23.63 5.05 -42.08
CA GLY A 274 -24.44 6.02 -42.84
C GLY A 274 -23.67 6.65 -44.01
N CYS A 275 -22.46 7.14 -43.75
CA CYS A 275 -21.56 7.70 -44.78
C CYS A 275 -21.22 6.68 -45.87
N VAL A 276 -20.98 5.41 -45.49
CA VAL A 276 -20.75 4.32 -46.42
C VAL A 276 -21.97 4.11 -47.33
N PHE A 277 -23.19 4.09 -46.78
CA PHE A 277 -24.39 3.92 -47.58
C PHE A 277 -24.62 5.10 -48.55
N LEU A 278 -24.28 6.34 -48.14
CA LEU A 278 -24.29 7.51 -49.02
C LEU A 278 -23.27 7.39 -50.15
N LEU A 279 -22.03 7.00 -49.84
CA LEU A 279 -20.97 6.78 -50.82
C LEU A 279 -21.33 5.67 -51.80
N VAL A 280 -21.82 4.52 -51.35
CA VAL A 280 -22.25 3.42 -52.23
C VAL A 280 -23.44 3.84 -53.11
N GLY A 281 -24.35 4.66 -52.58
CA GLY A 281 -25.48 5.24 -53.32
C GLY A 281 -25.06 6.19 -54.45
N THR A 282 -24.00 6.97 -54.25
CA THR A 282 -23.44 7.89 -55.26
C THR A 282 -22.47 7.20 -56.23
N MET A 283 -21.75 6.17 -55.79
CA MET A 283 -20.76 5.41 -56.57
C MET A 283 -21.34 4.51 -57.67
N SER A 284 -22.66 4.30 -57.74
CA SER A 284 -23.27 3.63 -58.89
C SER A 284 -23.21 4.44 -60.20
N LEU A 285 -22.59 5.61 -60.18
CA LEU A 285 -22.24 6.43 -61.34
C LEU A 285 -20.94 6.00 -62.06
N PHE A 286 -20.12 5.10 -61.47
CA PHE A 286 -18.84 4.67 -62.05
C PHE A 286 -18.85 3.25 -62.66
N HIS A 287 -18.02 3.03 -63.69
CA HIS A 287 -17.91 1.77 -64.46
C HIS A 287 -17.61 0.51 -63.62
N ARG A 288 -18.16 -0.64 -64.07
CA ARG A 288 -18.20 -1.96 -63.40
C ARG A 288 -16.89 -2.44 -62.77
N LYS A 289 -15.72 -2.13 -63.35
CA LYS A 289 -14.40 -2.58 -62.84
C LYS A 289 -13.95 -1.87 -61.55
N ARG A 290 -14.16 -0.54 -61.44
CA ARG A 290 -13.78 0.23 -60.23
C ARG A 290 -14.69 -0.12 -59.02
N ARG A 291 -15.92 -0.56 -59.31
CA ARG A 291 -16.91 -0.95 -58.29
C ARG A 291 -16.50 -2.17 -57.47
N ARG A 292 -15.82 -3.16 -58.06
CA ARG A 292 -15.37 -4.38 -57.36
C ARG A 292 -14.17 -4.15 -56.43
N LEU A 293 -13.20 -3.33 -56.86
CA LEU A 293 -12.04 -2.96 -56.05
C LEU A 293 -12.45 -2.15 -54.81
N LEU A 294 -13.39 -1.21 -54.97
CA LEU A 294 -13.83 -0.36 -53.87
C LEU A 294 -14.77 -1.09 -52.88
N LEU A 295 -15.63 -2.02 -53.36
CA LEU A 295 -16.41 -2.90 -52.49
C LEU A 295 -15.52 -3.85 -51.67
N GLY A 296 -14.40 -4.32 -52.23
CA GLY A 296 -13.39 -5.11 -51.50
C GLY A 296 -12.70 -4.31 -50.40
N GLY A 297 -12.30 -3.06 -50.69
CA GLY A 297 -11.72 -2.17 -49.68
C GLY A 297 -12.69 -1.79 -48.55
N LEU A 298 -13.98 -1.65 -48.87
CA LEU A 298 -15.05 -1.36 -47.90
C LEU A 298 -15.37 -2.54 -46.99
N ALA A 299 -15.44 -3.75 -47.54
CA ALA A 299 -15.58 -4.97 -46.73
C ALA A 299 -14.36 -5.16 -45.81
N ALA A 300 -13.16 -4.84 -46.29
CA ALA A 300 -11.94 -4.84 -45.48
C ALA A 300 -11.98 -3.78 -44.36
N CYS A 301 -12.50 -2.58 -44.60
CA CYS A 301 -12.64 -1.55 -43.55
C CYS A 301 -13.71 -1.91 -42.51
N LEU A 302 -14.82 -2.51 -42.93
CA LEU A 302 -15.87 -3.01 -42.01
C LEU A 302 -15.37 -4.22 -41.20
N LEU A 303 -14.66 -5.16 -41.83
CA LEU A 303 -14.01 -6.27 -41.13
C LEU A 303 -12.92 -5.77 -40.17
N LEU A 304 -12.12 -4.79 -40.57
CA LEU A 304 -11.10 -4.17 -39.71
C LEU A 304 -11.75 -3.41 -38.56
N GLY A 305 -12.85 -2.68 -38.79
CA GLY A 305 -13.63 -2.02 -37.74
C GLY A 305 -14.29 -3.01 -36.78
N ILE A 306 -14.82 -4.14 -37.27
CA ILE A 306 -15.36 -5.22 -36.45
C ILE A 306 -14.23 -5.94 -35.70
N LEU A 307 -13.05 -6.13 -36.29
CA LEU A 307 -11.87 -6.69 -35.63
C LEU A 307 -11.31 -5.76 -34.55
N ILE A 308 -11.27 -4.45 -34.79
CA ILE A 308 -10.88 -3.44 -33.79
C ILE A 308 -11.93 -3.38 -32.68
N ALA A 309 -13.22 -3.49 -33.00
CA ALA A 309 -14.29 -3.58 -32.01
C ALA A 309 -14.25 -4.90 -31.22
N HIS A 310 -13.93 -6.03 -31.86
CA HIS A 310 -13.74 -7.31 -31.20
C HIS A 310 -12.47 -7.32 -30.32
N ALA A 311 -11.42 -6.60 -30.73
CA ALA A 311 -10.23 -6.37 -29.92
C ALA A 311 -10.50 -5.42 -28.75
N ALA A 312 -11.45 -4.49 -28.88
CA ALA A 312 -11.89 -3.60 -27.80
C ALA A 312 -12.94 -4.24 -26.86
N ILE A 313 -13.67 -5.27 -27.32
CA ILE A 313 -14.72 -5.98 -26.56
C ILE A 313 -14.23 -7.31 -25.99
N LYS A 314 -13.15 -7.90 -26.50
CA LYS A 314 -12.41 -8.90 -25.74
C LYS A 314 -11.82 -8.18 -24.53
N ILE A 315 -12.57 -8.28 -23.43
CA ILE A 315 -12.04 -8.24 -22.08
C ILE A 315 -10.80 -9.11 -22.12
N ASP A 316 -9.66 -8.45 -22.04
CA ASP A 316 -8.40 -9.10 -21.89
C ASP A 316 -8.38 -9.63 -20.46
N GLU A 317 -8.84 -10.88 -20.28
CA GLU A 317 -8.60 -11.67 -19.07
C GLU A 317 -7.08 -11.84 -18.82
N ASN A 318 -6.24 -11.44 -19.79
CA ASN A 318 -4.80 -11.32 -19.67
C ASN A 318 -4.32 -9.88 -19.96
N ALA A 319 -5.07 -8.84 -19.57
CA ALA A 319 -4.61 -7.45 -19.64
C ALA A 319 -3.33 -7.32 -18.82
N VAL A 320 -2.21 -7.60 -19.49
CA VAL A 320 -0.87 -7.36 -18.98
C VAL A 320 -0.86 -5.88 -18.63
N PRO A 321 -0.56 -5.52 -17.37
CA PRO A 321 -0.42 -4.12 -17.00
C PRO A 321 0.49 -3.45 -18.03
N ALA A 322 0.13 -2.23 -18.45
CA ALA A 322 0.90 -1.46 -19.41
C ALA A 322 2.40 -1.66 -19.13
N ASP A 323 3.10 -2.25 -20.11
CA ASP A 323 4.52 -2.61 -20.02
C ASP A 323 5.27 -1.43 -19.36
N PRO A 324 5.89 -1.59 -18.16
CA PRO A 324 6.48 -0.51 -17.36
C PRO A 324 7.62 0.28 -18.04
N GLY A 325 7.78 0.19 -19.35
CA GLY A 325 9.08 0.25 -20.00
C GLY A 325 9.91 -0.99 -19.65
N PRO A 326 11.13 -1.12 -20.20
CA PRO A 326 12.01 -2.21 -19.82
C PRO A 326 12.22 -2.20 -18.29
N LEU A 327 11.92 -3.33 -17.64
CA LEU A 327 12.13 -3.49 -16.20
C LEU A 327 13.59 -3.23 -15.87
N GLN A 328 13.82 -2.50 -14.78
CA GLN A 328 15.16 -2.26 -14.26
C GLN A 328 15.50 -3.36 -13.27
N LYS A 329 16.62 -4.03 -13.51
CA LYS A 329 17.04 -5.20 -12.75
C LYS A 329 17.76 -4.80 -11.46
N ILE A 330 17.40 -5.44 -10.35
CA ILE A 330 18.15 -5.37 -9.07
C ILE A 330 18.48 -6.78 -8.62
N ARG A 331 19.76 -7.08 -8.38
CA ARG A 331 20.21 -8.37 -7.82
C ARG A 331 20.47 -8.20 -6.33
N ILE A 332 19.68 -8.87 -5.49
CA ILE A 332 19.77 -8.72 -4.04
C ILE A 332 20.08 -10.05 -3.34
N GLY A 333 21.07 -10.01 -2.44
CA GLY A 333 21.32 -11.09 -1.49
C GLY A 333 20.43 -10.96 -0.26
N VAL A 334 19.55 -11.93 -0.02
CA VAL A 334 18.55 -11.90 1.07
C VAL A 334 18.82 -13.03 2.06
N GLU A 335 18.81 -12.72 3.35
CA GLU A 335 18.85 -13.75 4.39
C GLU A 335 17.58 -14.61 4.39
N SER A 336 17.74 -15.93 4.52
CA SER A 336 16.66 -16.90 4.69
C SER A 336 16.08 -16.88 6.12
N GLY A 337 15.61 -15.72 6.57
CA GLY A 337 15.07 -15.48 7.91
C GLY A 337 13.83 -14.59 7.86
N LEU A 338 13.25 -14.31 9.03
CA LEU A 338 12.02 -13.50 9.14
C LEU A 338 12.29 -11.99 9.00
N LEU A 339 13.51 -11.53 9.29
CA LEU A 339 13.85 -10.10 9.25
C LEU A 339 13.58 -9.47 7.87
N PRO A 340 13.99 -10.04 6.73
CA PRO A 340 13.70 -9.48 5.42
C PRO A 340 12.32 -9.86 4.85
N SER A 341 11.31 -10.18 5.67
CA SER A 341 9.97 -10.59 5.19
C SER A 341 9.34 -9.59 4.20
N ALA A 342 9.56 -8.29 4.39
CA ALA A 342 9.02 -7.27 3.49
C ALA A 342 9.48 -7.44 2.03
N VAL A 343 10.69 -7.98 1.80
CA VAL A 343 11.19 -8.27 0.44
C VAL A 343 10.39 -9.39 -0.21
N TRP A 344 10.20 -10.49 0.51
CA TRP A 344 9.43 -11.65 0.03
C TRP A 344 7.96 -11.31 -0.23
N ILE A 345 7.39 -10.46 0.62
CA ILE A 345 6.01 -9.99 0.45
C ILE A 345 5.90 -9.02 -0.72
N ALA A 346 6.82 -8.07 -0.86
CA ALA A 346 6.83 -7.17 -2.02
C ALA A 346 6.95 -7.94 -3.34
N GLU A 347 7.80 -8.97 -3.37
CA GLU A 347 7.94 -9.84 -4.54
C GLU A 347 6.67 -10.66 -4.80
N SER A 348 6.15 -11.34 -3.78
CA SER A 348 4.93 -12.16 -3.91
C SER A 348 3.69 -11.35 -4.32
N GLN A 349 3.62 -10.08 -3.94
CA GLN A 349 2.51 -9.19 -4.26
C GLN A 349 2.75 -8.41 -5.57
N GLY A 350 3.90 -8.60 -6.23
CA GLY A 350 4.24 -7.93 -7.48
C GLY A 350 4.60 -6.44 -7.33
N TYR A 351 4.84 -5.95 -6.11
CA TYR A 351 5.10 -4.53 -5.85
C TYR A 351 6.39 -4.02 -6.50
N PHE A 352 7.42 -4.88 -6.66
CA PHE A 352 8.61 -4.52 -7.42
C PHE A 352 8.28 -4.34 -8.92
N HIS A 353 7.55 -5.30 -9.50
CA HIS A 353 7.13 -5.23 -10.90
C HIS A 353 6.24 -4.00 -11.17
N GLU A 354 5.30 -3.69 -10.28
CA GLU A 354 4.49 -2.46 -10.36
C GLU A 354 5.33 -1.17 -10.35
N ASN A 355 6.49 -1.20 -9.71
CA ASN A 355 7.45 -0.09 -9.67
C ASN A 355 8.48 -0.15 -10.82
N GLY A 356 8.29 -1.04 -11.80
CA GLY A 356 9.19 -1.22 -12.95
C GLY A 356 10.51 -1.89 -12.60
N ILE A 357 10.52 -2.73 -11.57
CA ILE A 357 11.70 -3.44 -11.07
C ILE A 357 11.56 -4.94 -11.34
N GLU A 358 12.58 -5.53 -11.93
CA GLU A 358 12.80 -6.98 -11.93
C GLU A 358 13.75 -7.31 -10.77
N LEU A 359 13.23 -7.92 -9.71
CA LEU A 359 14.04 -8.27 -8.56
C LEU A 359 14.56 -9.71 -8.67
N GLU A 360 15.87 -9.88 -8.69
CA GLU A 360 16.50 -11.20 -8.57
C GLU A 360 16.99 -11.43 -7.14
N ILE A 361 16.31 -12.34 -6.44
CA ILE A 361 16.63 -12.71 -5.06
C ILE A 361 17.58 -13.91 -5.03
N THR A 362 18.75 -13.73 -4.42
CA THR A 362 19.64 -14.85 -4.04
C THR A 362 19.56 -15.06 -2.53
N SER A 363 19.12 -16.25 -2.11
CA SER A 363 18.94 -16.58 -0.68
C SER A 363 20.24 -17.03 -0.02
N PHE A 364 20.50 -16.51 1.18
CA PHE A 364 21.69 -16.84 1.99
C PHE A 364 21.30 -17.36 3.37
N PRO A 365 22.17 -18.15 4.04
CA PRO A 365 21.91 -18.66 5.39
C PRO A 365 22.06 -17.60 6.49
N SER A 366 22.64 -16.44 6.20
CA SER A 366 22.76 -15.30 7.12
C SER A 366 23.00 -13.99 6.35
N GLY A 367 22.66 -12.86 6.95
CA GLY A 367 23.03 -11.55 6.41
C GLY A 367 24.55 -11.36 6.25
N ARG A 368 25.37 -11.98 7.11
CA ARG A 368 26.85 -11.99 6.95
C ARG A 368 27.25 -12.63 5.62
N ALA A 369 26.65 -13.76 5.27
CA ALA A 369 26.93 -14.44 4.01
C ALA A 369 26.44 -13.63 2.80
N ALA A 370 25.25 -13.02 2.88
CA ALA A 370 24.73 -12.12 1.85
C ALA A 370 25.66 -10.92 1.60
N LEU A 371 26.06 -10.21 2.67
CA LEU A 371 26.98 -9.08 2.58
C LEU A 371 28.35 -9.50 2.03
N THR A 372 28.90 -10.62 2.51
CA THR A 372 30.19 -11.14 2.01
C THR A 372 30.11 -11.43 0.51
N SER A 373 29.03 -12.05 0.05
CA SER A 373 28.82 -12.32 -1.37
C SER A 373 28.77 -11.03 -2.19
N MET A 374 28.02 -10.02 -1.72
CA MET A 374 27.95 -8.71 -2.39
C MET A 374 29.34 -8.07 -2.49
N LEU A 375 30.08 -8.00 -1.39
CA LEU A 375 31.38 -7.33 -1.31
C LEU A 375 32.53 -8.05 -2.04
N SER A 376 32.34 -9.31 -2.46
CA SER A 376 33.40 -10.15 -3.03
C SER A 376 33.19 -10.59 -4.48
N THR A 377 31.96 -10.53 -5.00
CA THR A 377 31.63 -11.12 -6.32
C THR A 377 31.20 -10.12 -7.38
N ASP A 378 30.85 -8.88 -7.02
CA ASP A 378 30.20 -7.88 -7.90
C ASP A 378 28.94 -8.40 -8.65
N VAL A 379 28.43 -9.57 -8.25
CA VAL A 379 27.23 -10.21 -8.81
C VAL A 379 25.95 -9.69 -8.15
N LEU A 380 26.03 -9.17 -6.93
CA LEU A 380 24.90 -8.60 -6.21
C LEU A 380 25.05 -7.09 -6.14
N ASP A 381 23.96 -6.39 -6.43
CA ASP A 381 23.87 -4.93 -6.32
C ASP A 381 23.58 -4.51 -4.87
N MET A 382 22.80 -5.32 -4.18
CA MET A 382 22.34 -5.09 -2.81
C MET A 382 22.45 -6.34 -1.93
N ALA A 383 22.48 -6.15 -0.62
CA ALA A 383 22.34 -7.22 0.37
C ALA A 383 21.49 -6.77 1.55
N THR A 384 20.84 -7.74 2.20
CA THR A 384 20.19 -7.55 3.50
C THR A 384 21.13 -8.03 4.61
N VAL A 385 21.38 -7.20 5.63
CA VAL A 385 22.34 -7.56 6.69
C VAL A 385 22.03 -6.87 8.02
N ALA A 386 22.38 -7.55 9.12
CA ALA A 386 22.33 -6.99 10.46
C ALA A 386 23.53 -6.08 10.77
N GLN A 387 23.48 -5.37 11.89
CA GLN A 387 24.48 -4.38 12.26
C GLN A 387 25.94 -4.94 12.37
N PRO A 388 26.25 -6.08 13.03
CA PRO A 388 27.66 -6.41 13.30
C PRO A 388 28.50 -6.74 12.06
N PRO A 389 28.03 -7.57 11.10
CA PRO A 389 28.81 -7.78 9.87
C PRO A 389 29.10 -6.48 9.10
N LEU A 390 28.18 -5.52 9.15
CA LEU A 390 28.35 -4.19 8.55
C LEU A 390 29.45 -3.40 9.25
N VAL A 391 29.37 -3.31 10.58
CA VAL A 391 30.37 -2.65 11.43
C VAL A 391 31.76 -3.25 11.21
N LEU A 392 31.88 -4.59 11.17
CA LEU A 392 33.16 -5.25 10.94
C LEU A 392 33.79 -4.84 9.60
N ASN A 393 33.02 -4.84 8.52
CA ASN A 393 33.51 -4.46 7.20
C ASN A 393 33.83 -2.96 7.10
N SER A 394 33.14 -2.09 7.86
CA SER A 394 33.39 -0.64 7.88
C SER A 394 34.80 -0.27 8.37
N PHE A 395 35.46 -1.16 9.13
CA PHE A 395 36.84 -0.92 9.56
C PHE A 395 37.85 -1.02 8.43
N THR A 396 37.53 -1.73 7.34
CA THR A 396 38.44 -2.01 6.22
C THR A 396 37.95 -1.49 4.88
N ARG A 397 36.70 -1.02 4.81
CA ARG A 397 36.03 -0.56 3.59
C ARG A 397 35.14 0.63 3.86
N ASP A 398 35.01 1.51 2.87
CA ASP A 398 34.18 2.72 2.85
C ASP A 398 33.33 2.82 1.57
N ASP A 399 33.27 1.75 0.78
CA ASP A 399 32.67 1.71 -0.55
C ASP A 399 31.24 1.15 -0.58
N PHE A 400 30.62 0.94 0.58
CA PHE A 400 29.23 0.53 0.72
C PHE A 400 28.45 1.46 1.66
N SER A 401 27.13 1.52 1.50
CA SER A 401 26.24 2.37 2.29
C SER A 401 24.97 1.63 2.70
N ILE A 402 24.46 1.96 3.88
CA ILE A 402 23.10 1.65 4.33
C ILE A 402 22.14 2.51 3.53
N ILE A 403 21.19 1.87 2.87
CA ILE A 403 20.14 2.53 2.09
C ILE A 403 18.94 2.84 2.98
N ALA A 404 18.52 1.87 3.80
CA ALA A 404 17.48 2.02 4.81
C ALA A 404 17.53 0.84 5.81
N GLY A 405 17.10 1.07 7.06
CA GLY A 405 16.61 0.00 7.92
C GLY A 405 15.25 -0.49 7.44
N MET A 406 14.97 -1.80 7.58
CA MET A 406 13.74 -2.42 7.06
C MET A 406 12.88 -3.09 8.13
N VAL A 407 13.51 -3.51 9.23
CA VAL A 407 12.83 -4.17 10.34
C VAL A 407 13.64 -3.96 11.61
N THR A 408 12.94 -3.95 12.74
CA THR A 408 13.56 -4.03 14.07
C THR A 408 12.95 -5.18 14.85
N SER A 409 13.74 -5.87 15.66
CA SER A 409 13.25 -6.84 16.63
C SER A 409 13.94 -6.67 17.99
N ALA A 410 13.19 -6.81 19.07
CA ALA A 410 13.75 -6.89 20.43
C ALA A 410 13.73 -8.32 21.01
N ASN A 411 13.30 -9.28 20.19
CA ASN A 411 13.05 -10.65 20.59
C ASN A 411 13.23 -11.63 19.42
N ASP A 412 14.15 -11.39 18.50
CA ASP A 412 14.56 -12.41 17.51
C ASP A 412 15.64 -13.32 18.12
N LEU A 413 16.68 -12.71 18.68
CA LEU A 413 17.78 -13.41 19.34
C LEU A 413 17.39 -14.12 20.65
N LYS A 414 18.02 -15.27 20.89
CA LYS A 414 17.80 -16.17 22.04
C LYS A 414 19.11 -16.76 22.53
N VAL A 415 19.22 -16.92 23.84
CA VAL A 415 20.21 -17.81 24.46
C VAL A 415 19.50 -19.08 24.93
N LEU A 416 19.83 -20.20 24.30
CA LEU A 416 19.25 -21.51 24.62
C LEU A 416 20.31 -22.40 25.25
N ALA A 417 19.98 -23.07 26.34
CA ALA A 417 20.89 -23.94 27.07
C ALA A 417 20.26 -25.31 27.33
N ARG A 418 21.10 -26.29 27.63
CA ARG A 418 20.66 -27.62 28.02
C ARG A 418 20.33 -27.70 29.52
N ARG A 419 19.14 -28.19 29.84
CA ARG A 419 18.67 -28.42 31.22
C ARG A 419 19.51 -29.48 31.92
N ASP A 420 19.87 -30.57 31.22
CA ASP A 420 20.72 -31.64 31.73
C ASP A 420 22.17 -31.22 32.07
N ARG A 421 22.62 -30.04 31.60
CA ARG A 421 23.89 -29.41 31.97
C ARG A 421 23.78 -28.51 33.21
N LYS A 422 22.61 -28.51 33.86
CA LYS A 422 22.27 -27.68 35.02
C LYS A 422 22.38 -26.18 34.72
N ILE A 423 22.03 -25.77 33.50
CA ILE A 423 22.00 -24.36 33.10
C ILE A 423 20.54 -23.91 33.09
N THR A 424 20.17 -23.13 34.11
CA THR A 424 18.79 -22.67 34.31
C THR A 424 18.70 -21.15 34.42
N LYS A 425 19.82 -20.48 34.69
CA LYS A 425 19.94 -19.02 34.78
C LYS A 425 21.25 -18.55 34.13
N PRO A 426 21.35 -17.27 33.76
CA PRO A 426 22.54 -16.71 33.10
C PRO A 426 23.87 -16.98 33.81
N ALA A 427 23.90 -16.90 35.14
CA ALA A 427 25.11 -17.15 35.93
C ALA A 427 25.68 -18.56 35.75
N ASP A 428 24.85 -19.54 35.37
CA ASP A 428 25.26 -20.93 35.18
C ASP A 428 26.07 -21.13 33.89
N LEU A 429 26.16 -20.11 33.02
CA LEU A 429 26.98 -20.15 31.80
C LEU A 429 28.48 -20.08 32.08
N ARG A 430 28.91 -19.64 33.27
CA ARG A 430 30.34 -19.54 33.61
C ARG A 430 31.05 -20.88 33.43
N GLY A 431 32.10 -20.88 32.62
CA GLY A 431 32.93 -22.03 32.27
C GLY A 431 32.29 -22.99 31.26
N LYS A 432 31.06 -22.72 30.78
CA LYS A 432 30.34 -23.56 29.83
C LYS A 432 30.77 -23.30 28.40
N THR A 433 30.53 -24.28 27.53
CA THR A 433 30.78 -24.17 26.10
C THR A 433 29.56 -23.56 25.41
N VAL A 434 29.72 -22.42 24.75
CA VAL A 434 28.63 -21.69 24.09
C VAL A 434 28.88 -21.63 22.58
N GLY A 435 27.97 -22.19 21.79
CA GLY A 435 27.98 -22.10 20.34
C GLY A 435 27.49 -20.73 19.86
N ILE A 436 28.22 -20.14 18.92
CA ILE A 436 27.86 -18.87 18.27
C ILE A 436 28.22 -18.93 16.78
N THR A 437 27.69 -18.00 16.00
CA THR A 437 28.30 -17.63 14.72
C THR A 437 29.19 -16.42 14.96
N LYS A 438 30.51 -16.58 14.83
CA LYS A 438 31.47 -15.52 15.13
C LYS A 438 31.24 -14.29 14.26
N ASN A 439 31.41 -13.11 14.86
CA ASN A 439 31.23 -11.79 14.22
C ASN A 439 29.80 -11.54 13.66
N SER A 440 28.79 -12.25 14.17
CA SER A 440 27.37 -12.03 13.84
C SER A 440 26.61 -11.33 14.97
N THR A 441 25.33 -11.03 14.77
CA THR A 441 24.44 -10.56 15.86
C THR A 441 24.35 -11.55 17.00
N GLY A 442 24.39 -12.86 16.75
CA GLY A 442 24.42 -13.86 17.82
C GLY A 442 25.66 -13.76 18.72
N HIS A 443 26.81 -13.37 18.16
CA HIS A 443 28.04 -13.16 18.93
C HIS A 443 27.94 -11.90 19.79
N TYR A 444 27.55 -10.77 19.18
CA TYR A 444 27.39 -9.50 19.88
C TYR A 444 26.33 -9.57 20.99
N PHE A 445 25.20 -10.20 20.68
CA PHE A 445 24.10 -10.40 21.63
C PHE A 445 24.54 -11.23 22.84
N LEU A 446 25.36 -12.27 22.65
CA LEU A 446 25.91 -13.03 23.76
C LEU A 446 26.79 -12.15 24.66
N ALA A 447 27.64 -11.30 24.08
CA ALA A 447 28.48 -10.38 24.83
C ALA A 447 27.63 -9.42 25.69
N LEU A 448 26.61 -8.81 25.09
CA LEU A 448 25.65 -7.96 25.80
C LEU A 448 24.89 -8.72 26.90
N PHE A 449 24.40 -9.91 26.57
CA PHE A 449 23.67 -10.76 27.49
C PHE A 449 24.52 -11.11 28.72
N LEU A 450 25.77 -11.55 28.52
CA LEU A 450 26.69 -11.86 29.61
C LEU A 450 26.99 -10.63 30.46
N SER A 451 27.28 -9.48 29.82
CA SER A 451 27.59 -8.22 30.50
C SER A 451 26.47 -7.78 31.45
N GLN A 452 25.21 -7.89 31.03
CA GLN A 452 24.04 -7.58 31.87
C GLN A 452 23.93 -8.44 33.14
N TYR A 453 24.60 -9.58 33.18
CA TYR A 453 24.62 -10.49 34.34
C TYR A 453 26.00 -10.55 35.01
N GLY A 454 26.87 -9.55 34.77
CA GLY A 454 28.20 -9.47 35.39
C GLY A 454 29.17 -10.56 34.92
N LEU A 455 28.96 -11.07 33.71
CA LEU A 455 29.83 -12.01 33.01
C LEU A 455 30.45 -11.32 31.78
N ASP A 456 31.56 -11.86 31.29
CA ASP A 456 32.21 -11.45 30.04
C ASP A 456 32.35 -12.66 29.10
N LEU A 457 32.77 -12.44 27.85
CA LEU A 457 33.01 -13.55 26.92
C LEU A 457 34.14 -14.47 27.38
N GLU A 458 35.11 -13.97 28.15
CA GLU A 458 36.20 -14.78 28.72
C GLU A 458 35.70 -15.79 29.78
N SER A 459 34.54 -15.52 30.38
CA SER A 459 33.90 -16.41 31.33
C SER A 459 33.28 -17.65 30.69
N VAL A 460 33.19 -17.73 29.35
CA VAL A 460 32.63 -18.88 28.61
C VAL A 460 33.61 -19.39 27.54
N LYS A 461 33.42 -20.63 27.07
CA LYS A 461 34.21 -21.20 25.97
C LYS A 461 33.41 -21.09 24.67
N LEU A 462 33.78 -20.15 23.80
CA LEU A 462 33.08 -19.94 22.53
C LEU A 462 33.46 -21.01 21.50
N VAL A 463 32.46 -21.53 20.79
CA VAL A 463 32.64 -22.40 19.62
C VAL A 463 31.99 -21.74 18.43
N ASP A 464 32.81 -21.39 17.43
CA ASP A 464 32.35 -20.80 16.19
C ASP A 464 31.77 -21.87 15.26
N MET A 465 30.56 -21.64 14.77
CA MET A 465 29.89 -22.50 13.80
C MET A 465 28.86 -21.73 12.99
N GLU A 466 28.50 -22.29 11.83
CA GLU A 466 27.42 -21.76 11.01
C GLU A 466 26.08 -21.81 11.75
N ALA A 467 25.26 -20.77 11.57
CA ALA A 467 24.03 -20.59 12.33
C ALA A 467 23.07 -21.78 12.21
N SER A 468 22.99 -22.37 11.02
CA SER A 468 22.17 -23.56 10.73
C SER A 468 22.62 -24.83 11.46
N SER A 469 23.86 -24.87 11.96
CA SER A 469 24.44 -26.00 12.69
C SER A 469 24.25 -25.91 14.20
N LEU A 470 24.01 -24.70 14.74
CA LEU A 470 23.80 -24.45 16.18
C LEU A 470 22.70 -25.33 16.81
N PRO A 471 21.52 -25.51 16.17
CA PRO A 471 20.45 -26.32 16.77
C PRO A 471 20.88 -27.77 17.01
N GLN A 472 21.53 -28.40 16.03
CA GLN A 472 21.98 -29.78 16.14
C GLN A 472 23.17 -29.89 17.10
N ALA A 473 24.09 -28.92 17.10
CA ALA A 473 25.22 -28.92 18.04
C ALA A 473 24.76 -28.85 19.50
N LEU A 474 23.71 -28.07 19.79
CA LEU A 474 23.09 -28.04 21.11
C LEU A 474 22.41 -29.37 21.44
N ALA A 475 21.67 -29.96 20.49
CA ALA A 475 20.95 -31.22 20.68
C ALA A 475 21.90 -32.41 20.92
N ASP A 476 23.00 -32.47 20.16
CA ASP A 476 24.06 -33.47 20.29
C ASP A 476 24.90 -33.29 21.56
N GLY A 477 24.79 -32.13 22.22
CA GLY A 477 25.59 -31.80 23.41
C GLY A 477 27.05 -31.48 23.10
N LYS A 478 27.36 -31.09 21.85
CA LYS A 478 28.67 -30.55 21.43
C LYS A 478 28.95 -29.19 22.07
N VAL A 479 27.88 -28.46 22.38
CA VAL A 479 27.90 -27.21 23.17
C VAL A 479 26.85 -27.30 24.28
N ASP A 480 27.07 -26.57 25.37
CA ASP A 480 26.16 -26.54 26.52
C ASP A 480 25.04 -25.51 26.35
N ALA A 481 25.31 -24.44 25.59
CA ALA A 481 24.36 -23.41 25.21
C ALA A 481 24.66 -22.87 23.81
N VAL A 482 23.72 -22.14 23.22
CA VAL A 482 23.89 -21.39 21.96
C VAL A 482 23.28 -20.00 22.08
N SER A 483 23.88 -19.04 21.39
CA SER A 483 23.28 -17.73 21.12
C SER A 483 22.96 -17.61 19.63
N THR A 484 21.67 -17.51 19.28
CA THR A 484 21.19 -17.57 17.89
C THR A 484 19.86 -16.84 17.71
N TRP A 485 19.38 -16.72 16.47
CA TRP A 485 18.13 -16.06 16.08
C TRP A 485 17.11 -17.07 15.54
N GLU A 486 15.89 -16.61 15.25
CA GLU A 486 14.88 -17.43 14.59
C GLU A 486 15.20 -17.63 13.10
N PRO A 487 14.91 -18.80 12.50
CA PRO A 487 14.21 -19.96 13.06
C PRO A 487 15.14 -20.97 13.77
N ASN A 488 16.44 -20.66 13.94
CA ASN A 488 17.38 -21.61 14.53
C ASN A 488 17.06 -21.87 16.00
N ALA A 489 16.64 -20.84 16.74
CA ALA A 489 16.17 -20.99 18.11
C ALA A 489 14.95 -21.92 18.21
N PHE A 490 13.93 -21.75 17.37
CA PHE A 490 12.80 -22.67 17.28
C PHE A 490 13.20 -24.11 16.95
N LYS A 491 14.09 -24.30 15.95
CA LYS A 491 14.61 -25.63 15.60
C LYS A 491 15.29 -26.30 16.80
N ALA A 492 16.10 -25.55 17.55
CA ALA A 492 16.78 -26.07 18.73
C ALA A 492 15.78 -26.48 19.82
N LYS A 493 14.76 -25.66 20.10
CA LYS A 493 13.67 -26.01 21.04
C LYS A 493 12.96 -27.29 20.62
N LYS A 494 12.66 -27.44 19.32
CA LYS A 494 12.01 -28.64 18.77
C LYS A 494 12.89 -29.89 18.91
N LEU A 495 14.20 -29.78 18.66
CA LEU A 495 15.13 -30.91 18.77
C LEU A 495 15.36 -31.36 20.22
N LEU A 496 15.42 -30.42 21.17
CA LEU A 496 15.69 -30.73 22.59
C LEU A 496 14.44 -31.06 23.42
N GLY A 497 13.26 -30.61 23.00
CA GLY A 497 12.01 -30.75 23.76
C GLY A 497 12.16 -30.20 25.17
N GLU A 498 11.76 -30.99 26.18
CA GLU A 498 11.86 -30.61 27.60
C GLU A 498 13.29 -30.38 28.11
N ASN A 499 14.32 -30.78 27.37
CA ASN A 499 15.70 -30.57 27.78
C ASN A 499 16.23 -29.16 27.45
N VAL A 500 15.45 -28.30 26.78
CA VAL A 500 15.85 -26.92 26.50
C VAL A 500 15.46 -25.98 27.65
N VAL A 501 16.32 -25.00 27.90
CA VAL A 501 16.01 -23.81 28.70
C VAL A 501 16.32 -22.60 27.83
N GLN A 502 15.33 -21.74 27.62
CA GLN A 502 15.58 -20.40 27.10
C GLN A 502 15.87 -19.47 28.28
N LEU A 503 17.04 -18.84 28.28
CA LEU A 503 17.38 -17.85 29.29
C LEU A 503 16.70 -16.52 28.96
N GLU A 504 16.23 -15.81 29.99
CA GLU A 504 15.47 -14.57 29.83
C GLU A 504 16.31 -13.45 29.21
N SER A 505 15.92 -13.03 28.00
CA SER A 505 16.66 -12.07 27.17
C SER A 505 15.79 -11.14 26.33
N GLU A 506 14.47 -11.20 26.47
CA GLU A 506 13.52 -10.38 25.71
C GLU A 506 13.64 -8.89 26.06
N GLY A 507 13.55 -8.01 25.05
CA GLY A 507 13.56 -6.55 25.25
C GLY A 507 14.93 -5.96 25.57
N ARG A 508 16.00 -6.78 25.57
CA ARG A 508 17.32 -6.38 26.07
C ARG A 508 18.30 -5.88 25.01
N PHE A 509 17.96 -6.10 23.74
CA PHE A 509 18.73 -5.66 22.59
C PHE A 509 17.77 -5.40 21.44
N ARG A 510 17.90 -4.25 20.79
CA ARG A 510 17.20 -3.93 19.53
C ARG A 510 18.10 -4.36 18.38
N GLU A 511 17.71 -5.41 17.69
CA GLU A 511 18.28 -5.81 16.42
C GLU A 511 17.68 -4.98 15.29
N ASP A 512 18.55 -4.39 14.48
CA ASP A 512 18.17 -3.71 13.24
C ASP A 512 18.70 -4.49 12.04
N PHE A 513 17.90 -4.52 10.97
CA PHE A 513 18.27 -5.13 9.71
C PHE A 513 18.19 -4.11 8.57
N TYR A 514 19.20 -4.09 7.71
CA TYR A 514 19.42 -3.03 6.72
C TYR A 514 19.46 -3.54 5.29
N PHE A 515 19.01 -2.71 4.37
CA PHE A 515 19.41 -2.77 2.97
C PHE A 515 20.76 -2.08 2.83
N VAL A 516 21.72 -2.75 2.20
CA VAL A 516 23.06 -2.23 1.93
C VAL A 516 23.35 -2.38 0.44
N ALA A 517 24.02 -1.39 -0.14
CA ALA A 517 24.49 -1.44 -1.52
C ALA A 517 25.89 -0.81 -1.63
N PHE A 518 26.57 -0.99 -2.75
CA PHE A 518 27.78 -0.22 -3.05
C PHE A 518 27.44 1.28 -3.15
N SER A 519 28.25 2.13 -2.53
CA SER A 519 28.02 3.58 -2.44
C SER A 519 27.95 4.23 -3.82
N GLN A 520 28.81 3.79 -4.76
CA GLN A 520 28.81 4.30 -6.12
C GLN A 520 27.56 3.86 -6.90
N TRP A 521 27.20 2.58 -6.81
CA TRP A 521 26.00 2.04 -7.45
C TRP A 521 24.73 2.72 -6.93
N ALA A 522 24.65 2.96 -5.61
CA ALA A 522 23.51 3.64 -5.00
C ALA A 522 23.32 5.07 -5.53
N LYS A 523 24.42 5.82 -5.73
CA LYS A 523 24.38 7.16 -6.32
C LYS A 523 23.91 7.14 -7.77
N GLU A 524 24.41 6.19 -8.56
CA GLU A 524 24.05 6.04 -9.98
C GLU A 524 22.60 5.56 -10.16
N ASN A 525 22.06 4.85 -9.17
CA ASN A 525 20.74 4.23 -9.20
C ASN A 525 19.78 4.81 -8.15
N ALA A 526 19.94 6.09 -7.77
CA ALA A 526 19.15 6.70 -6.70
C ALA A 526 17.63 6.65 -6.96
N GLU A 527 17.19 6.91 -8.20
CA GLU A 527 15.77 6.81 -8.58
C GLU A 527 15.26 5.36 -8.58
N LEU A 528 16.11 4.40 -8.94
CA LEU A 528 15.78 2.98 -8.87
C LEU A 528 15.66 2.52 -7.41
N LEU A 529 16.55 2.98 -6.52
CA LEU A 529 16.48 2.74 -5.09
C LEU A 529 15.24 3.36 -4.46
N LYS A 530 14.84 4.57 -4.87
CA LYS A 530 13.58 5.18 -4.44
C LYS A 530 12.38 4.29 -4.79
N LYS A 531 12.29 3.81 -6.04
CA LYS A 531 11.25 2.87 -6.49
C LYS A 531 11.28 1.56 -5.70
N PHE A 532 12.46 1.02 -5.42
CA PHE A 532 12.65 -0.16 -4.58
C PHE A 532 12.09 0.06 -3.17
N LEU A 533 12.43 1.19 -2.53
CA LEU A 533 11.93 1.53 -1.19
C LEU A 533 10.42 1.78 -1.18
N LEU A 534 9.84 2.38 -2.23
CA LEU A 534 8.38 2.53 -2.35
C LEU A 534 7.67 1.17 -2.43
N ALA A 535 8.23 0.20 -3.16
CA ALA A 535 7.72 -1.16 -3.22
C ALA A 535 7.80 -1.87 -1.85
N VAL A 536 8.91 -1.71 -1.14
CA VAL A 536 9.07 -2.25 0.23
C VAL A 536 8.13 -1.57 1.22
N ASP A 537 7.93 -0.25 1.12
CA ASP A 537 6.99 0.44 2.00
C ASP A 537 5.55 -0.02 1.79
N LYS A 538 5.17 -0.27 0.54
CA LYS A 538 3.89 -0.88 0.20
C LYS A 538 3.75 -2.29 0.79
N ALA A 539 4.82 -3.09 0.81
CA ALA A 539 4.83 -4.37 1.51
C ALA A 539 4.70 -4.21 3.03
N ASN A 540 5.32 -3.19 3.64
CA ASN A 540 5.15 -2.91 5.07
C ASN A 540 3.70 -2.55 5.41
N MET A 541 3.02 -1.78 4.56
CA MET A 541 1.58 -1.51 4.71
C MET A 541 0.77 -2.80 4.61
N PHE A 542 1.06 -3.64 3.62
CA PHE A 542 0.40 -4.94 3.48
C PHE A 542 0.63 -5.85 4.70
N ILE A 543 1.85 -5.86 5.26
CA ILE A 543 2.17 -6.61 6.49
C ILE A 543 1.30 -6.15 7.67
N ALA A 544 1.14 -4.83 7.81
CA ALA A 544 0.35 -4.25 8.89
C ALA A 544 -1.15 -4.53 8.72
N ASP A 545 -1.65 -4.51 7.48
CA ASP A 545 -3.08 -4.62 7.17
C ASP A 545 -3.54 -6.07 7.03
N ASN A 546 -2.67 -6.96 6.57
CA ASN A 546 -2.96 -8.36 6.27
C ASN A 546 -1.98 -9.32 7.00
N PRO A 547 -1.90 -9.31 8.34
CA PRO A 547 -0.88 -10.09 9.06
C PRO A 547 -1.02 -11.60 8.84
N GLY A 548 -2.25 -12.13 8.79
CA GLY A 548 -2.48 -13.56 8.56
C GLY A 548 -2.10 -14.02 7.15
N GLU A 549 -2.30 -13.19 6.13
CA GLU A 549 -1.86 -13.50 4.76
C GLU A 549 -0.35 -13.37 4.62
N SER A 550 0.22 -12.31 5.20
CA SER A 550 1.67 -12.10 5.27
C SER A 550 2.39 -13.29 5.90
N GLN A 551 1.88 -13.80 7.03
CA GLN A 551 2.42 -15.00 7.68
C GLN A 551 2.38 -16.24 6.77
N LYS A 552 1.31 -16.42 5.97
CA LYS A 552 1.20 -17.53 5.01
C LYS A 552 2.20 -17.41 3.86
N ILE A 553 2.34 -16.20 3.30
CA ILE A 553 3.32 -15.91 2.24
C ILE A 553 4.73 -16.24 2.74
N ILE A 554 5.09 -15.74 3.92
CA ILE A 554 6.41 -15.97 4.51
C ILE A 554 6.64 -17.44 4.87
N ALA A 555 5.64 -18.12 5.44
CA ALA A 555 5.71 -19.55 5.71
C ALA A 555 5.99 -20.35 4.42
N GLY A 556 5.32 -20.01 3.32
CA GLY A 556 5.55 -20.62 2.01
C GLY A 556 6.94 -20.33 1.44
N ALA A 557 7.34 -19.05 1.41
CA ALA A 557 8.62 -18.60 0.85
C ALA A 557 9.82 -19.22 1.58
N LEU A 558 9.77 -19.24 2.92
CA LEU A 558 10.85 -19.75 3.76
C LEU A 558 10.72 -21.25 4.10
N LYS A 559 9.66 -21.92 3.62
CA LYS A 559 9.33 -23.32 3.95
C LYS A 559 9.27 -23.57 5.46
N LEU A 560 8.64 -22.64 6.17
CA LEU A 560 8.44 -22.67 7.61
C LEU A 560 7.01 -23.10 7.97
N ASP A 561 6.83 -23.59 9.19
CA ASP A 561 5.49 -23.89 9.71
C ASP A 561 4.74 -22.58 10.00
N THR A 562 3.52 -22.43 9.47
CA THR A 562 2.71 -21.23 9.68
C THR A 562 2.44 -20.95 11.16
N SER A 563 2.29 -21.98 12.00
CA SER A 563 2.09 -21.82 13.44
C SER A 563 3.34 -21.26 14.12
N PHE A 564 4.53 -21.67 13.66
CA PHE A 564 5.79 -21.09 14.11
C PHE A 564 5.88 -19.61 13.70
N VAL A 565 5.68 -19.29 12.42
CA VAL A 565 5.70 -17.90 11.94
C VAL A 565 4.72 -17.05 12.73
N SER A 566 3.49 -17.52 12.94
CA SER A 566 2.48 -16.83 13.74
C SER A 566 2.91 -16.58 15.18
N SER A 567 3.62 -17.53 15.80
CA SER A 567 4.04 -17.45 17.21
C SER A 567 5.08 -16.35 17.48
N VAL A 568 5.92 -16.04 16.49
CA VAL A 568 6.99 -15.03 16.60
C VAL A 568 6.70 -13.76 15.79
N TRP A 569 5.63 -13.71 15.00
CA TRP A 569 5.36 -12.59 14.08
C TRP A 569 5.34 -11.22 14.77
N LYS A 570 4.79 -11.16 15.99
CA LYS A 570 4.70 -9.93 16.81
C LYS A 570 6.06 -9.40 17.28
N ASP A 571 7.11 -10.21 17.21
CA ASP A 571 8.45 -9.84 17.64
C ASP A 571 9.16 -8.96 16.60
N TYR A 572 8.56 -8.75 15.42
CA TYR A 572 9.11 -8.00 14.30
C TYR A 572 8.29 -6.74 14.01
N SER A 573 8.97 -5.59 13.96
CA SER A 573 8.39 -4.31 13.52
C SER A 573 8.95 -3.96 12.14
N TYR A 574 8.17 -4.23 11.10
CA TYR A 574 8.52 -3.95 9.71
C TYR A 574 8.20 -2.51 9.36
N LYS A 575 9.24 -1.72 9.07
CA LYS A 575 9.14 -0.31 8.67
C LYS A 575 10.45 0.14 8.07
N LEU A 576 10.39 1.10 7.16
CA LEU A 576 11.60 1.80 6.72
C LEU A 576 12.02 2.83 7.76
N PHE A 577 13.31 2.89 8.10
CA PHE A 577 13.85 3.86 9.06
C PHE A 577 15.31 4.21 8.82
N LEU A 578 15.66 5.45 9.15
CA LEU A 578 17.02 5.93 9.44
C LEU A 578 16.91 6.85 10.65
N ASP A 579 16.81 6.24 11.84
CA ASP A 579 16.70 6.95 13.10
C ASP A 579 18.06 7.11 13.80
N GLN A 580 18.16 8.05 14.74
CA GLN A 580 19.42 8.35 15.44
C GLN A 580 20.02 7.12 16.16
N SER A 581 19.19 6.14 16.53
CA SER A 581 19.66 4.94 17.23
C SER A 581 20.50 4.03 16.32
N VAL A 582 20.36 4.13 15.00
CA VAL A 582 21.22 3.44 14.03
C VAL A 582 22.68 3.81 14.28
N LEU A 583 23.02 5.10 14.35
CA LEU A 583 24.39 5.54 14.55
C LEU A 583 24.93 5.10 15.92
N LEU A 584 24.11 5.24 16.96
CA LEU A 584 24.48 4.82 18.32
C LEU A 584 24.77 3.31 18.39
N ALA A 585 23.95 2.49 17.73
CA ALA A 585 24.11 1.05 17.68
C ALA A 585 25.38 0.64 16.92
N LEU A 586 25.64 1.24 15.76
CA LEU A 586 26.85 0.98 14.98
C LEU A 586 28.12 1.36 15.75
N GLU A 587 28.14 2.53 16.39
CA GLU A 587 29.26 2.96 17.24
C GLU A 587 29.48 2.04 18.45
N GLN A 588 28.40 1.63 19.12
CA GLN A 588 28.51 0.72 20.26
C GLN A 588 29.12 -0.62 19.86
N GLN A 589 28.69 -1.17 18.71
CA GLN A 589 29.25 -2.41 18.17
C GLN A 589 30.70 -2.24 17.72
N ALA A 590 31.07 -1.08 17.17
CA ALA A 590 32.45 -0.78 16.80
C ALA A 590 33.36 -0.75 18.03
N ARG A 591 32.90 -0.14 19.14
CA ARG A 591 33.62 -0.14 20.42
C ARG A 591 33.80 -1.55 20.95
N TRP A 592 32.71 -2.34 20.99
CA TRP A 592 32.77 -3.75 21.37
C TRP A 592 33.81 -4.54 20.56
N MET A 593 33.85 -4.38 19.23
CA MET A 593 34.82 -5.08 18.39
C MET A 593 36.28 -4.71 18.69
N VAL A 594 36.53 -3.46 19.07
CA VAL A 594 37.89 -3.01 19.46
C VAL A 594 38.25 -3.52 20.84
N GLU A 595 37.33 -3.42 21.81
CA GLU A 595 37.51 -3.87 23.20
C GLU A 595 37.77 -5.39 23.26
N ASP A 596 37.00 -6.17 22.51
CA ASP A 596 37.14 -7.63 22.45
C ASP A 596 38.24 -8.09 21.46
N LYS A 597 39.03 -7.15 20.93
CA LYS A 597 40.16 -7.40 20.02
C LYS A 597 39.78 -8.17 18.75
N ILE A 598 38.50 -8.09 18.34
CA ILE A 598 37.99 -8.58 17.05
C ILE A 598 38.62 -7.75 15.92
N VAL A 599 38.77 -6.43 16.16
CA VAL A 599 39.52 -5.52 15.30
C VAL A 599 40.65 -4.90 16.09
N GLN A 600 41.87 -4.87 15.52
CA GLN A 600 43.06 -4.36 16.20
C GLN A 600 43.65 -3.14 15.48
N GLY A 601 44.04 -2.13 16.27
CA GLY A 601 44.80 -0.97 15.78
C GLY A 601 44.02 0.01 14.90
N ARG A 602 42.68 -0.12 14.80
CA ARG A 602 41.83 0.77 14.01
C ARG A 602 40.83 1.51 14.90
N ARG A 603 40.58 2.78 14.58
CA ARG A 603 39.53 3.56 15.24
C ARG A 603 38.19 3.29 14.54
N PRO A 604 37.05 3.27 15.27
CA PRO A 604 35.74 3.26 14.64
C PRO A 604 35.61 4.39 13.61
N PRO A 605 35.08 4.12 12.40
CA PRO A 605 34.84 5.16 11.42
C PRO A 605 33.64 6.03 11.81
N ASN A 606 33.47 7.17 11.13
CA ASN A 606 32.25 7.96 11.26
C ASN A 606 31.12 7.27 10.49
N TYR A 607 30.14 6.71 11.20
CA TYR A 607 29.04 5.97 10.60
C TYR A 607 28.05 6.82 9.80
N LEU A 608 28.05 8.16 9.97
CA LEU A 608 27.30 9.04 9.05
C LEU A 608 27.76 8.88 7.60
N ASN A 609 29.04 8.57 7.38
CA ASN A 609 29.58 8.38 6.02
C ASN A 609 29.13 7.05 5.37
N PHE A 610 28.48 6.18 6.13
CA PHE A 610 27.96 4.89 5.66
C PHE A 610 26.44 4.94 5.45
N ILE A 611 25.80 6.12 5.51
CA ILE A 611 24.37 6.28 5.27
C ILE A 611 24.15 6.96 3.91
N PHE A 612 23.37 6.33 3.04
CA PHE A 612 22.92 6.93 1.80
C PHE A 612 21.48 7.43 1.96
N PHE A 613 21.33 8.73 2.20
CA PHE A 613 20.04 9.33 2.54
C PHE A 613 19.09 9.49 1.35
N ASP A 614 19.60 9.81 0.17
CA ASP A 614 18.84 10.32 -0.97
C ASP A 614 17.64 9.42 -1.33
N ALA A 615 17.83 8.11 -1.35
CA ALA A 615 16.78 7.16 -1.70
C ALA A 615 15.62 7.17 -0.69
N LEU A 616 15.91 7.11 0.61
CA LEU A 616 14.86 7.10 1.63
C LEU A 616 14.24 8.49 1.79
N GLU A 617 15.01 9.56 1.62
CA GLU A 617 14.53 10.94 1.67
C GLU A 617 13.52 11.21 0.55
N ALA A 618 13.78 10.67 -0.65
CA ALA A 618 12.87 10.77 -1.78
C ALA A 618 11.65 9.83 -1.71
N ALA A 619 11.76 8.69 -1.04
CA ALA A 619 10.68 7.70 -0.94
C ALA A 619 9.76 7.95 0.27
N LYS A 620 10.35 8.25 1.44
CA LYS A 620 9.65 8.37 2.72
C LYS A 620 10.44 9.26 3.69
N PRO A 621 10.42 10.59 3.52
CA PRO A 621 11.24 11.52 4.32
C PRO A 621 10.97 11.43 5.82
N ASP A 622 9.72 11.19 6.23
CA ASP A 622 9.34 11.07 7.65
C ASP A 622 9.97 9.86 8.36
N SER A 623 10.57 8.93 7.62
CA SER A 623 11.32 7.81 8.17
C SER A 623 12.77 8.17 8.56
N ILE A 624 13.21 9.40 8.33
CA ILE A 624 14.56 9.89 8.65
C ILE A 624 14.50 10.81 9.87
N THR A 625 15.18 10.43 10.95
CA THR A 625 15.33 11.26 12.16
C THR A 625 16.79 11.41 12.61
N ILE A 626 17.75 10.89 11.84
CA ILE A 626 19.17 11.17 12.04
C ILE A 626 19.44 12.67 11.90
N ILE A 627 20.13 13.25 12.89
CA ILE A 627 20.60 14.63 12.85
C ILE A 627 21.94 14.66 12.12
N ARG A 628 22.05 15.52 11.10
CA ARG A 628 23.22 15.64 10.21
C ARG A 628 24.10 16.81 10.59
#